data_AF-A0AAI8ZQ45-F1
#
_entry.id   AF-A0AAI8ZQ45-F1
#
_cell.length_a   1.000
_cell.length_b   1.000
_cell.length_c   1.000
_cell.angle_alpha   90.00
_cell.angle_beta   90.00
_cell.angle_gamma   90.00
#
_symmetry.space_group_name_H-M   'P 1'
#
loop_
_entity.id
_entity.type
_entity.pdbx_description
1 polymer ?
#
loop_
_entity_poly.entity_id
_entity_poly.type
_entity_poly.pdbx_seq_one_letter_code
_entity_poly.pdbx_strand_id
1 'polypeptide(L)' 'MSIHMIIECKKVDEISVTRMGEIEIELIGADLVDAVDIETIVKEYGATNLLDEINETDVISWLENQGYTVTE' A
#
# COMPACT_ATOMS: atom_id res chain seq x y z
N MET A 1 0.36 -16.14 -6.36
CA MET A 1 -0.30 -15.57 -5.16
C MET A 1 -1.57 -14.89 -5.62
N SER A 2 -2.67 -15.07 -4.91
CA SER A 2 -3.95 -14.39 -5.20
C SER A 2 -4.24 -13.43 -4.05
N ILE A 3 -4.51 -12.17 -4.37
CA ILE A 3 -4.96 -11.18 -3.38
C ILE A 3 -6.48 -11.25 -3.35
N HIS A 4 -7.05 -11.45 -2.16
CA HIS A 4 -8.50 -11.37 -1.94
C HIS A 4 -8.78 -10.04 -1.24
N MET A 5 -9.54 -9.17 -1.90
CA MET A 5 -9.91 -7.85 -1.40
C MET A 5 -11.42 -7.67 -1.52
N ILE A 6 -12.04 -7.07 -0.49
CA ILE A 6 -13.45 -6.69 -0.50
C ILE A 6 -13.51 -5.16 -0.47
N ILE A 7 -14.24 -4.57 -1.40
CA ILE A 7 -14.44 -3.13 -1.47
C ILE A 7 -15.94 -2.86 -1.36
N GLU A 8 -16.33 -2.11 -0.35
CA GLU A 8 -17.69 -1.60 -0.25
C GLU A 8 -17.77 -0.25 -0.97
N CYS A 9 -18.80 -0.04 -1.76
CA CYS A 9 -19.00 1.23 -2.44
C CYS A 9 -20.49 1.53 -2.56
N LYS A 10 -20.81 2.82 -2.72
CA LYS A 10 -22.21 3.23 -2.95
C LYS A 10 -22.65 2.93 -4.37
N LYS A 11 -21.73 3.04 -5.33
CA LYS A 11 -22.00 2.84 -6.76
C LYS A 11 -20.72 2.47 -7.50
N VAL A 12 -20.84 1.54 -8.44
CA VAL A 12 -19.87 1.35 -9.53
C VAL A 12 -20.28 2.28 -10.68
N ASP A 13 -19.41 3.21 -11.07
CA ASP A 13 -19.71 4.18 -12.12
C ASP A 13 -19.34 3.66 -13.50
N GLU A 14 -18.10 3.20 -13.66
CA GLU A 14 -17.57 2.67 -14.92
C GLU A 14 -16.70 1.44 -14.68
N ILE A 15 -16.77 0.48 -15.60
CA ILE A 15 -15.80 -0.61 -15.72
C ILE A 15 -15.24 -0.52 -17.13
N SER A 16 -13.93 -0.34 -17.25
CA SER A 16 -13.25 -0.20 -18.52
C SER A 16 -12.04 -1.14 -18.60
N VAL A 17 -11.53 -1.31 -19.81
CA VAL A 17 -10.30 -2.07 -20.06
C VAL A 17 -9.28 -1.11 -20.64
N THR A 18 -8.13 -1.00 -19.99
CA THR A 18 -7.06 -0.11 -20.42
C THR A 18 -6.45 -0.59 -21.73
N ARG A 19 -5.68 0.27 -22.41
CA ARG A 19 -4.96 -0.12 -23.63
C ARG A 19 -3.97 -1.27 -23.41
N MET A 20 -3.55 -1.50 -22.17
CA MET A 20 -2.65 -2.60 -21.78
C MET A 20 -3.41 -3.88 -21.40
N GLY A 21 -4.75 -3.88 -21.47
CA GLY A 21 -5.59 -5.03 -21.15
C GLY A 21 -5.89 -5.18 -19.66
N GLU A 22 -5.61 -4.16 -18.86
CA GLU A 22 -5.92 -4.15 -17.43
C GLU A 22 -7.38 -3.75 -17.21
N ILE A 23 -8.00 -4.23 -16.13
CA ILE A 23 -9.37 -3.85 -15.77
C ILE A 23 -9.30 -2.64 -14.84
N GLU A 24 -9.96 -1.56 -15.23
CA GLU A 24 -10.12 -0.36 -14.40
C GLU A 24 -11.59 -0.28 -13.95
N ILE A 25 -11.81 -0.03 -12.66
CA ILE A 25 -13.14 0.06 -12.06
C ILE A 25 -13.24 1.38 -11.30
N GLU A 26 -14.11 2.27 -11.75
CA GLU A 26 -14.39 3.53 -11.07
C GLU A 26 -15.53 3.35 -10.06
N LEU A 27 -15.22 3.62 -8.78
CA LEU A 27 -16.14 3.43 -7.66
C LEU A 27 -16.42 4.78 -6.98
N ILE A 28 -17.68 5.07 -6.71
CA ILE A 28 -18.10 6.30 -6.03
C ILE A 28 -18.46 6.00 -4.58
N GLY A 29 -17.84 6.75 -3.67
CA GLY A 29 -18.01 6.57 -2.23
C GLY A 29 -17.58 5.18 -1.78
N ALA A 30 -16.39 4.75 -2.22
CA ALA A 30 -15.81 3.48 -1.85
C ALA A 30 -15.10 3.57 -0.50
N ASP A 31 -15.31 2.59 0.35
CA ASP A 31 -14.60 2.34 1.60
C ASP A 31 -13.95 0.96 1.53
N LEU A 32 -12.71 0.86 1.99
CA LEU A 32 -12.00 -0.40 2.04
C LEU A 32 -12.37 -1.11 3.35
N VAL A 33 -13.15 -2.19 3.24
CA VAL A 33 -13.54 -3.00 4.39
C VAL A 33 -12.34 -3.79 4.86
N ASP A 34 -12.14 -3.87 6.18
CA ASP A 34 -10.99 -4.54 6.81
C ASP A 34 -9.62 -3.96 6.42
N ALA A 35 -9.57 -2.72 5.91
CA ALA A 35 -8.33 -1.98 5.86
C ALA A 35 -7.86 -1.69 7.29
N VAL A 36 -6.72 -2.28 7.64
CA VAL A 36 -6.03 -1.93 8.87
C VAL A 36 -5.44 -0.54 8.68
N ASP A 37 -5.86 0.41 9.51
CA ASP A 37 -5.29 1.75 9.52
C ASP A 37 -3.76 1.66 9.73
N ILE A 38 -3.00 2.55 9.10
CA ILE A 38 -1.54 2.55 9.20
C ILE A 38 -1.09 2.66 10.66
N GLU A 39 -1.83 3.42 11.49
CA GLU A 39 -1.56 3.49 12.93
C GLU A 39 -1.78 2.16 13.64
N THR A 40 -2.73 1.36 13.17
CA THR A 40 -3.01 0.02 13.70
C THR A 40 -1.93 -0.96 13.24
N ILE A 41 -1.47 -0.88 11.99
CA ILE A 41 -0.34 -1.66 11.47
C ILE A 41 0.93 -1.38 12.29
N VAL A 42 1.25 -0.10 12.53
CA VAL A 42 2.43 0.32 13.32
C VAL A 42 2.31 -0.03 14.81
N LYS A 43 1.09 -0.19 15.34
CA LYS A 43 0.86 -0.65 16.73
C LYS A 43 0.95 -2.17 16.85
N GLU A 44 0.44 -2.92 15.88
CA GLU A 44 0.46 -4.39 15.88
C GLU A 44 1.84 -4.95 15.52
N TYR A 45 2.56 -4.28 14.62
CA TYR A 45 3.91 -4.61 14.23
C TYR A 45 4.86 -3.55 14.78
N GLY A 46 5.74 -3.94 15.70
CA GLY A 46 6.79 -3.04 16.19
C GLY A 46 7.65 -2.53 15.03
N ALA A 47 8.19 -1.31 15.16
CA ALA A 47 8.97 -0.65 14.11
C ALA A 47 10.09 -1.52 13.53
N THR A 48 10.74 -2.35 14.35
CA THR A 48 11.77 -3.30 13.93
C THR A 48 11.24 -4.35 12.95
N ASN A 49 10.07 -4.94 13.24
CA ASN A 49 9.48 -5.95 12.37
C ASN A 49 9.06 -5.37 11.01
N LEU A 50 8.59 -4.11 11.00
CA LEU A 50 8.24 -3.42 9.77
C LEU A 50 9.49 -3.07 8.95
N LEU A 51 10.59 -2.72 9.61
CA LEU A 51 11.86 -2.43 8.94
C LEU A 51 12.53 -3.70 8.38
N ASP A 52 12.42 -4.83 9.07
CA ASP A 52 12.97 -6.11 8.61
C ASP A 52 12.27 -6.63 7.32
N GLU A 53 11.01 -6.26 7.11
CA GLU A 53 10.26 -6.58 5.89
C GLU A 53 10.54 -5.62 4.73
N ILE A 54 11.20 -4.48 4.99
CA ILE A 54 11.63 -3.54 3.96
C ILE A 54 13.08 -3.88 3.60
N ASN A 55 13.39 -3.92 2.30
CA ASN A 55 14.76 -4.15 1.86
C ASN A 55 15.67 -3.03 2.38
N GLU A 56 16.76 -3.40 3.07
CA GLU A 56 17.73 -2.48 3.65
C GLU A 56 18.25 -1.46 2.63
N THR A 57 18.41 -1.87 1.37
CA THR A 57 18.86 -0.98 0.28
C THR A 57 17.85 0.13 -0.01
N ASP A 58 16.55 -0.15 0.10
CA ASP A 58 15.47 0.81 -0.12
C ASP A 58 15.40 1.82 1.04
N VAL A 59 15.63 1.35 2.28
CA VAL A 59 15.71 2.21 3.47
C VAL A 59 16.91 3.16 3.38
N ILE A 60 18.08 2.65 3.01
CA ILE A 60 19.29 3.46 2.82
C ILE A 60 19.04 4.53 1.75
N SER A 61 18.50 4.14 0.60
CA SER A 61 18.21 5.05 -0.50
C SER A 61 17.22 6.14 -0.09
N TRP A 62 16.22 5.81 0.73
CA TRP A 62 15.28 6.80 1.26
C TRP A 62 15.97 7.79 2.21
N LEU A 63 16.80 7.31 3.13
CA LEU A 63 17.54 8.15 4.08
C LEU A 63 18.52 9.10 3.39
N GLU A 64 19.24 8.63 2.38
CA GLU A 64 20.14 9.48 1.58
C GLU A 64 19.38 10.57 0.82
N ASN A 65 18.21 10.25 0.28
CA ASN A 65 17.34 11.24 -0.37
C ASN A 65 16.78 12.29 0.59
N GLN A 66 16.68 11.98 1.89
CA GLN A 66 16.33 12.95 2.94
C GLN A 66 17.54 13.77 3.43
N GLY A 67 18.73 13.53 2.89
CA GLY A 67 19.96 14.27 3.21
C GLY A 67 20.77 13.68 4.37
N TYR A 68 20.45 12.46 4.81
CA TYR A 68 21.23 11.74 5.81
C TYR A 68 22.36 10.94 5.15
N THR A 69 23.51 10.82 5.83
CA THR A 69 24.57 9.89 5.41
C THR A 69 24.44 8.63 6.24
N VAL A 70 24.22 7.49 5.59
CA VAL A 70 24.17 6.19 6.25
C VAL A 70 25.57 5.57 6.21
N THR A 71 26.04 5.09 7.36
CA THR A 71 27.32 4.40 7.51
C THR A 71 27.08 3.05 8.18
N GLU A 72 27.80 2.01 7.74
CA GLU A 72 27.79 0.66 8.34
C GLU A 72 28.14 0.66 9.84
#